data_AF-A0A7K2XLQ1-F1
#
_entry.id   AF-A0A7K2XLQ1-F1
#
_cell.length_a   1.000
_cell.length_b   1.000
_cell.length_c   1.000
_cell.angle_alpha   90.00
_cell.angle_beta   90.00
_cell.angle_gamma   90.00
#
_symmetry.space_group_name_H-M   'P 1'
#
loop_
_entity.id
_entity.type
_entity.pdbx_description
1 polymer ?
#
loop_
_entity_poly.entity_id
_entity_poly.type
_entity_poly.pdbx_seq_one_letter_code
_entity_poly.pdbx_strand_id
1 'polypeptide(L)'
;LGADPARIVARTGPSVCGRCYEVPEAMRDEVAAVEPDAAAETSWGTPAVDVAAGVRAQLVRLGVRDVEDAGICTLESRDHYSYRRDRTTGRLAGYVWLDAESSRGAAPGSPAGKSS
;
A
#
# COMPACT_ATOMS: atom_id res chain seq x y z
N LEU A 1 -3.08 -8.30 -15.33
CA LEU A 1 -3.41 -9.55 -14.60
C LEU A 1 -4.69 -10.09 -15.23
N GLY A 2 -4.79 -11.37 -15.58
CA GLY A 2 -6.06 -11.94 -16.07
C GLY A 2 -7.15 -12.06 -14.99
N ALA A 3 -6.99 -11.35 -13.87
CA ALA A 3 -7.88 -11.37 -12.72
C ALA A 3 -8.87 -10.21 -12.81
N ASP A 4 -10.12 -10.48 -12.43
CA ASP A 4 -11.13 -9.46 -12.19
C ASP A 4 -10.64 -8.50 -11.09
N PRO A 5 -10.53 -7.18 -11.35
CA PRO A 5 -10.13 -6.18 -10.34
C PRO A 5 -10.94 -6.26 -9.05
N ALA A 6 -12.24 -6.58 -9.13
CA ALA A 6 -13.10 -6.67 -7.95
C ALA A 6 -12.71 -7.81 -7.00
N ARG A 7 -11.85 -8.74 -7.45
CA ARG A 7 -11.31 -9.85 -6.65
C ARG A 7 -9.84 -9.67 -6.29
N ILE A 8 -9.24 -8.52 -6.61
CA ILE A 8 -7.88 -8.20 -6.21
C ILE A 8 -7.90 -7.68 -4.78
N VAL A 9 -6.98 -8.20 -3.97
CA VAL A 9 -6.66 -7.72 -2.63
C VAL A 9 -5.31 -7.00 -2.74
N ALA A 10 -5.29 -5.70 -2.44
CA ALA A 10 -4.09 -4.88 -2.50
C ALA A 10 -3.66 -4.45 -1.11
N ARG A 11 -2.37 -4.62 -0.80
CA ARG A 11 -1.77 -4.22 0.46
C ARG A 11 -0.54 -3.35 0.20
N THR A 12 -0.54 -2.14 0.74
CA THR A 12 0.62 -1.25 0.71
C THR A 12 1.37 -1.36 2.04
N GLY A 13 2.66 -1.72 1.98
CA GLY A 13 3.50 -1.84 3.17
C GLY A 13 3.88 -0.48 3.80
N PRO A 14 4.69 -0.48 4.87
CA PRO A 14 5.20 0.73 5.49
C PRO A 14 5.89 1.65 4.48
N SER A 15 5.51 2.92 4.46
CA SER A 15 6.01 3.94 3.53
C SER A 15 6.16 5.28 4.23
N VAL A 16 6.79 6.29 3.62
CA VAL A 16 6.77 7.64 4.20
C VAL A 16 5.40 8.28 3.90
N CYS A 17 4.72 8.79 4.92
CA CYS A 17 3.36 9.35 4.76
C CYS A 17 3.39 10.77 4.15
N GLY A 18 2.25 11.24 3.65
CA GLY A 18 2.10 12.59 3.09
C GLY A 18 2.43 13.72 4.08
N ARG A 19 2.25 13.48 5.39
CA ARG A 19 2.60 14.44 6.45
C ARG A 19 4.11 14.57 6.69
N CYS A 20 4.93 13.75 6.04
CA CYS A 20 6.37 13.67 6.25
C CYS A 20 7.19 13.76 4.95
N TYR A 21 6.61 13.40 3.81
CA TYR A 21 7.35 13.32 2.55
C TYR A 21 7.44 14.68 1.85
N GLU A 22 8.21 15.58 2.44
CA GLU A 22 8.52 16.88 1.86
C GLU A 22 9.21 16.72 0.50
N VAL A 23 8.73 17.48 -0.49
CA VAL A 23 9.30 17.61 -1.83
C VAL A 23 9.26 19.07 -2.27
N PRO A 24 10.04 19.49 -3.29
CA PRO A 24 9.86 20.80 -3.90
C PRO A 24 8.44 21.00 -4.45
N GLU A 25 7.93 22.24 -4.38
CA GLU A 25 6.57 22.58 -4.84
C GLU A 25 6.29 22.11 -6.27
N ALA A 26 7.19 22.41 -7.21
CA ALA A 26 7.05 21.99 -8.60
C ALA A 26 6.88 20.46 -8.74
N MET A 27 7.58 19.68 -7.91
CA MET A 27 7.44 18.22 -7.92
C MET A 27 6.09 17.77 -7.36
N ARG A 28 5.59 18.38 -6.28
CA ARG A 28 4.23 18.11 -5.78
C ARG A 28 3.22 18.40 -6.89
N ASP A 29 3.34 19.54 -7.55
CA ASP A 29 2.39 19.99 -8.55
C ASP A 29 2.40 19.09 -9.81
N GLU A 30 3.59 18.64 -10.25
CA GLU A 30 3.73 17.65 -11.31
C GLU A 30 3.06 16.31 -10.95
N VAL A 31 3.24 15.83 -9.71
CA VAL A 31 2.59 14.61 -9.22
C VAL A 31 1.08 14.79 -9.15
N ALA A 32 0.61 15.92 -8.60
CA ALA A 32 -0.80 16.23 -8.46
C ALA A 32 -1.53 16.38 -9.81
N ALA A 33 -0.82 16.82 -10.84
CA ALA A 33 -1.34 16.86 -12.21
C ALA A 33 -1.65 15.45 -12.77
N VAL A 34 -0.95 14.43 -12.29
CA VAL A 34 -1.17 13.02 -12.67
C VAL A 34 -2.17 12.32 -11.74
N GLU A 35 -2.01 12.50 -10.43
CA GLU A 35 -2.87 11.91 -9.40
C GLU A 35 -3.14 12.93 -8.28
N PRO A 36 -4.29 13.62 -8.31
CA PRO A 36 -4.60 14.67 -7.33
C PRO A 36 -4.60 14.19 -5.87
N ASP A 37 -5.01 12.93 -5.64
CA ASP A 37 -5.06 12.34 -4.29
C ASP A 37 -3.66 12.10 -3.69
N ALA A 38 -2.59 12.24 -4.47
CA ALA A 38 -1.22 12.18 -3.96
C ALA A 38 -0.71 13.54 -3.44
N ALA A 39 -1.42 14.64 -3.68
CA ALA A 39 -1.01 15.94 -3.16
C ALA A 39 -1.17 16.00 -1.64
N ALA A 40 -0.13 16.44 -0.92
CA ALA A 40 -0.16 16.56 0.53
C ALA A 40 0.58 17.81 1.01
N GLU A 41 0.45 18.06 2.31
CA GLU A 41 1.22 19.04 3.05
C GLU A 41 1.87 18.33 4.24
N THR A 42 3.14 18.65 4.51
CA THR A 42 3.81 18.11 5.69
C THR A 42 3.16 18.62 6.97
N SER A 43 3.42 17.94 8.08
CA SER A 43 2.99 18.43 9.40
C SER A 43 3.65 19.75 9.83
N TRP A 44 4.61 20.26 9.06
CA TRP A 44 5.27 21.56 9.25
C TRP A 44 5.01 22.55 8.11
N GLY A 45 3.97 22.33 7.31
CA GLY A 45 3.43 23.35 6.40
C GLY A 45 4.15 23.49 5.06
N THR A 46 4.86 22.46 4.60
CA THR A 46 5.59 22.47 3.33
C THR A 46 4.97 21.52 2.29
N PRO A 47 5.19 21.77 0.97
CA PRO A 47 4.70 20.89 -0.07
C PRO A 47 5.17 19.43 0.13
N ALA A 48 4.24 18.49 0.00
CA ALA A 48 4.52 17.06 0.21
C ALA A 48 3.75 16.19 -0.77
N VAL A 49 4.14 14.92 -0.85
CA VAL A 49 3.43 13.90 -1.64
C VAL A 49 3.07 12.69 -0.78
N ASP A 50 1.83 12.23 -0.88
CA ASP A 50 1.39 10.97 -0.30
C ASP A 50 1.30 9.90 -1.40
N VAL A 51 2.39 9.15 -1.56
CA VAL A 51 2.47 8.10 -2.57
C VAL A 51 1.47 6.97 -2.29
N ALA A 52 1.22 6.65 -1.01
CA ALA A 52 0.28 5.60 -0.63
C ALA A 52 -1.16 6.00 -0.96
N ALA A 53 -1.53 7.25 -0.69
CA ALA A 53 -2.84 7.79 -1.06
C ALA A 53 -3.04 7.80 -2.59
N GLY A 54 -2.02 8.22 -3.36
CA GLY A 54 -2.07 8.18 -4.83
C GLY A 54 -2.25 6.76 -5.36
N VAL A 55 -1.49 5.78 -4.85
CA VAL A 55 -1.64 4.37 -5.23
C VAL A 55 -3.03 3.85 -4.88
N ARG A 56 -3.56 4.18 -3.69
CA ARG A 56 -4.91 3.80 -3.28
C ARG A 56 -5.97 4.36 -4.22
N ALA A 57 -5.88 5.65 -4.57
CA ALA A 57 -6.80 6.30 -5.50
C ALA A 57 -6.81 5.63 -6.88
N GLN A 58 -5.62 5.31 -7.40
CA GLN A 58 -5.49 4.58 -8.66
C GLN A 58 -6.13 3.19 -8.59
N LEU A 59 -5.85 2.41 -7.55
CA LEU A 59 -6.40 1.06 -7.37
C LEU A 59 -7.93 1.07 -7.28
N VAL A 60 -8.49 1.98 -6.48
CA VAL A 60 -9.95 2.13 -6.34
C VAL A 60 -10.58 2.50 -7.68
N ARG A 61 -10.00 3.47 -8.41
CA ARG A 61 -10.47 3.89 -9.72
C ARG A 61 -10.43 2.76 -10.77
N LEU A 62 -9.49 1.83 -10.64
CA LEU A 62 -9.39 0.64 -11.49
C LEU A 62 -10.32 -0.52 -11.06
N GLY A 63 -11.12 -0.33 -10.02
CA GLY A 63 -12.13 -1.30 -9.59
C GLY A 63 -11.67 -2.29 -8.51
N VAL A 64 -10.47 -2.09 -7.93
CA VAL A 64 -10.02 -2.87 -6.76
C VAL A 64 -10.79 -2.39 -5.53
N ARG A 65 -11.45 -3.32 -4.82
CA ARG A 65 -12.34 -2.99 -3.70
C ARG A 65 -11.69 -3.19 -2.33
N ASP A 66 -10.75 -4.13 -2.23
CA ASP A 66 -10.05 -4.45 -1.01
C ASP A 66 -8.64 -3.87 -1.08
N VAL A 67 -8.50 -2.63 -0.59
CA VAL A 67 -7.25 -1.87 -0.58
C VAL A 67 -7.00 -1.38 0.84
N GLU A 68 -5.89 -1.84 1.43
CA GLU A 68 -5.46 -1.41 2.75
C GLU A 68 -3.98 -1.06 2.71
N ASP A 69 -3.58 -0.04 3.48
CA ASP A 69 -2.19 0.28 3.75
C ASP A 69 -1.84 -0.08 5.20
N ALA A 70 -0.55 -0.26 5.47
CA ALA A 70 -0.08 -0.64 6.79
C ALA A 70 -0.27 0.45 7.87
N GLY A 71 -0.59 1.70 7.49
CA GLY A 71 -0.72 2.82 8.43
C GLY A 71 0.58 3.23 9.11
N ILE A 72 1.73 2.74 8.65
CA ILE A 72 3.05 2.96 9.29
C ILE A 72 3.87 3.93 8.44
N CYS A 73 4.21 5.08 9.03
CA CYS A 73 5.20 6.01 8.48
C CYS A 73 6.62 5.54 8.79
N THR A 74 7.42 5.22 7.78
CA THR A 74 8.82 4.78 7.99
C THR A 74 9.71 5.88 8.57
N LEU A 75 9.40 7.15 8.30
CA LEU A 75 10.14 8.29 8.89
C LEU A 75 9.90 8.39 10.40
N GLU A 76 8.63 8.28 10.83
CA GLU A 76 8.22 8.42 12.23
C GLU A 76 8.52 7.16 13.06
N SER A 77 8.36 5.98 12.46
CA SER A 77 8.59 4.71 13.15
C SER A 77 10.08 4.45 13.38
N ARG A 78 10.45 4.13 14.63
CA ARG A 78 11.81 3.69 14.99
C ARG A 78 12.10 2.24 14.63
N ASP A 79 11.07 1.43 14.45
CA ASP A 79 11.21 0.01 14.13
C ASP A 79 11.39 -0.27 12.63
N HIS A 80 11.47 0.79 11.81
CA HIS A 80 11.53 0.70 10.35
C HIS A 80 12.71 1.49 9.81
N TYR A 81 13.42 0.94 8.82
CA TYR A 81 14.46 1.67 8.11
C TYR A 81 13.87 2.83 7.32
N SER A 82 14.50 4.01 7.40
CA SER A 82 14.12 5.17 6.60
C SER A 82 15.33 5.89 6.04
N TYR A 83 15.44 5.88 4.72
CA TYR A 83 16.48 6.64 4.03
C TYR A 83 16.36 8.15 4.27
N ARG A 84 15.12 8.65 4.39
CA ARG A 84 14.85 10.08 4.60
C ARG A 84 15.35 10.54 5.97
N ARG A 85 15.32 9.66 6.98
CA ARG A 85 15.85 9.90 8.33
C ARG A 85 17.36 9.66 8.40
N ASP A 86 17.82 8.49 7.96
CA ASP A 86 19.14 7.96 8.35
C ASP A 86 20.20 8.06 7.25
N ARG A 87 19.80 8.34 5.99
CA ARG A 87 20.64 8.35 4.76
C ARG A 87 21.31 7.01 4.46
N THR A 88 22.25 6.56 5.29
CA THR A 88 22.86 5.22 5.17
C THR A 88 22.15 4.29 6.14
N THR A 89 21.31 3.39 5.63
CA THR A 89 20.46 2.51 6.43
C THR A 89 20.18 1.19 5.71
N GLY A 90 19.53 0.25 6.39
CA GLY A 90 19.08 -1.01 5.82
C GLY A 90 17.94 -0.86 4.80
N ARG A 91 17.27 -1.96 4.45
CA ARG A 91 16.12 -1.96 3.54
C ARG A 91 15.02 -2.84 4.09
N LEU A 92 13.78 -2.43 3.84
CA LEU A 92 12.59 -3.24 4.06
C LEU A 92 12.33 -4.08 2.81
N ALA A 93 11.58 -5.17 2.97
CA ALA A 93 11.11 -6.00 1.86
C ALA A 93 9.68 -6.48 2.16
N GLY A 94 8.84 -6.51 1.12
CA GLY A 94 7.51 -7.12 1.15
C GLY A 94 7.53 -8.42 0.35
N TYR A 95 6.97 -9.48 0.91
CA TYR A 95 6.92 -10.81 0.29
C TYR A 95 5.47 -11.27 0.19
N VAL A 96 5.12 -11.83 -0.96
CA VAL A 96 3.83 -12.51 -1.19
C VAL A 96 4.11 -13.78 -1.97
N TRP A 97 3.51 -14.88 -1.54
CA TRP A 97 3.61 -16.16 -2.19
C TRP A 97 2.29 -16.90 -2.07
N LEU A 98 2.05 -17.82 -3.00
CA LEU A 98 0.99 -18.81 -2.85
C LEU A 98 1.56 -19.99 -2.09
N ASP A 99 0.89 -20.40 -1.03
CA ASP A 99 1.19 -21.68 -0.43
C ASP A 99 0.73 -22.81 -1.35
N ALA A 100 1.53 -23.88 -1.45
CA ALA A 100 1.26 -25.02 -2.31
C ALA A 100 -0.08 -25.69 -1.96
N GLU A 101 -0.50 -25.60 -0.70
CA GLU A 101 -1.81 -26.11 -0.25
C GLU A 101 -2.98 -25.20 -0.66
N SER A 102 -2.79 -23.88 -0.67
CA SER A 102 -3.82 -22.89 -1.06
C SER A 102 -4.15 -22.94 -2.56
N SER A 103 -3.22 -23.46 -3.38
CA SER A 103 -3.43 -23.69 -4.82
C SER A 103 -4.32 -24.90 -5.16
N ARG A 104 -4.56 -25.81 -4.20
CA ARG A 104 -5.54 -26.89 -4.32
C ARG A 104 -6.87 -26.36 -3.83
N GLY A 105 -7.66 -25.79 -4.74
CA GLY A 105 -8.94 -25.16 -4.42
C GLY A 105 -9.80 -25.99 -3.46
N ALA A 106 -10.47 -25.30 -2.53
CA ALA A 106 -11.45 -25.90 -1.64
C ALA A 106 -12.43 -26.77 -2.44
N ALA A 107 -12.37 -28.09 -2.21
CA ALA A 107 -13.31 -29.01 -2.83
C ALA A 107 -14.74 -28.62 -2.37
N PRO A 108 -15.73 -28.58 -3.29
CA PRO A 108 -17.11 -28.33 -2.89
C PRO A 108 -17.60 -29.47 -1.99
N GLY A 109 -18.16 -29.11 -0.85
CA GLY A 109 -18.58 -30.04 0.19
C GLY A 109 -19.63 -31.06 -0.25
N SER A 110 -19.67 -32.17 0.47
CA SER A 110 -20.83 -33.07 0.57
C SER A 110 -20.72 -33.94 1.84
N PRO A 111 -21.82 -34.52 2.36
CA PRO A 111 -22.62 -33.91 3.43
C PRO A 111 -22.47 -34.63 4.78
N ALA A 112 -23.11 -34.07 5.80
CA ALA A 112 -23.30 -34.63 7.13
C ALA A 112 -23.78 -36.10 7.11
N GLY A 113 -23.19 -36.94 7.96
CA GLY A 113 -23.55 -38.37 8.06
C GLY A 113 -23.14 -39.05 9.37
N LYS A 114 -23.98 -38.85 10.40
CA LYS A 114 -24.40 -39.74 11.51
C LYS A 114 -23.39 -40.51 12.39
N SER A 115 -23.63 -40.33 13.69
CA SER A 115 -23.33 -41.15 14.87
C SER A 115 -23.21 -42.67 14.71
N SER A 116 -22.26 -43.26 15.44
CA SER A 116 -22.49 -44.33 16.43
C SER A 116 -21.47 -44.21 17.55
#